data_AF-A0A2I4D4S6-F1
#
_entry.id   AF-A0A2I4D4S6-F1
#
_cell.length_a   1.000
_cell.length_b   1.000
_cell.length_c   1.000
_cell.angle_alpha   90.00
_cell.angle_beta   90.00
_cell.angle_gamma   90.00
#
_symmetry.space_group_name_H-M   'P 1'
#
loop_
_entity.id
_entity.type
_entity.pdbx_description
1 polymer ?
#
loop_
_entity_poly.entity_id
_entity_poly.type
_entity_poly.pdbx_seq_one_letter_code
_entity_poly.pdbx_strand_id
1 'polypeptide(L)'
;MTSVAAELEHMEIQQQQYNNDGVNNRWDADDWDNENSSARLFERSRIKALADEREAVQKKTFTKWVNSHLSRVSCRITDLYMDLRDGRMLIKLLEVLSGERLPKPTKGRMRIHCLENVDKALQFLKEQRVHLENMGSHDIVDGNHRLTLGLIWTIILRFQIQDISVETEDNKEKKSAKDALLLWCQMKTAGYPNVNIHNFTTSWRDGMAFNALIHKHRPDLIDFDKLKKSNAHYNLQNA
;
A
#
# COMPACT_ATOMS: atom_id res chain seq x y z
N MET A 1 -59.48 -38.63 49.15
CA MET A 1 -58.75 -39.46 48.15
C MET A 1 -59.07 -38.95 46.74
N THR A 2 -58.67 -37.72 46.42
CA THR A 2 -59.00 -37.07 45.12
C THR A 2 -57.98 -36.00 44.70
N SER A 3 -56.76 -35.95 45.25
CA SER A 3 -55.74 -34.94 44.82
C SER A 3 -54.48 -35.51 44.17
N VAL A 4 -54.17 -36.80 44.29
CA VAL A 4 -52.92 -37.37 43.74
C VAL A 4 -53.04 -37.75 42.25
N ALA A 5 -54.25 -38.13 41.80
CA ALA A 5 -54.48 -38.47 40.39
C ALA A 5 -54.53 -37.24 39.47
N ALA A 6 -55.03 -36.11 39.96
CA ALA A 6 -55.09 -34.86 39.21
C ALA A 6 -53.69 -34.21 39.03
N GLU A 7 -52.76 -34.42 39.97
CA GLU A 7 -51.38 -33.93 39.87
C GLU A 7 -50.54 -34.72 38.84
N LEU A 8 -50.85 -36.00 38.60
CA LEU A 8 -50.15 -36.83 37.60
C LEU A 8 -50.59 -36.51 36.16
N GLU A 9 -51.90 -36.31 35.92
CA GLU A 9 -52.39 -35.87 34.59
C GLU A 9 -51.89 -34.46 34.22
N HIS A 10 -51.76 -33.56 35.21
CA HIS A 10 -51.24 -32.20 34.97
C HIS A 10 -49.74 -32.18 34.66
N MET A 11 -48.98 -33.17 35.17
CA MET A 11 -47.55 -33.34 34.84
C MET A 11 -47.33 -33.93 33.45
N GLU A 12 -48.16 -34.88 33.00
CA GLU A 12 -48.05 -35.45 31.64
C GLU A 12 -48.41 -34.45 30.54
N ILE A 13 -49.41 -33.58 30.77
CA ILE A 13 -49.80 -32.53 29.83
C ILE A 13 -48.69 -31.46 29.71
N GLN A 14 -48.04 -31.12 30.82
CA GLN A 14 -46.94 -30.13 30.82
C GLN A 14 -45.66 -30.67 30.17
N GLN A 15 -45.42 -31.98 30.24
CA GLN A 15 -44.28 -32.63 29.57
C GLN A 15 -44.50 -32.80 28.05
N GLN A 16 -45.75 -32.92 27.58
CA GLN A 16 -46.07 -32.93 26.14
C GLN A 16 -46.05 -31.54 25.50
N GLN A 17 -46.36 -30.48 26.25
CA GLN A 17 -46.29 -29.10 25.75
C GLN A 17 -44.85 -28.57 25.62
N TYR A 18 -43.92 -29.02 26.47
CA TYR A 18 -42.49 -28.69 26.36
C TYR A 18 -41.77 -29.37 25.17
N ASN A 19 -42.36 -30.41 24.59
CA ASN A 19 -41.77 -31.15 23.47
C ASN A 19 -42.22 -30.65 22.09
N ASN A 20 -43.05 -29.59 22.01
CA ASN A 20 -43.61 -29.12 20.73
C ASN A 20 -43.16 -27.71 20.29
N ASP A 21 -42.23 -27.07 21.01
CA ASP A 21 -41.55 -25.84 20.55
C ASP A 21 -40.31 -26.14 19.68
N GLY A 22 -40.31 -27.30 19.03
CA GLY A 22 -39.31 -27.72 18.04
C GLY A 22 -39.50 -27.10 16.65
N VAL A 23 -40.04 -25.88 16.55
CA VAL A 23 -40.28 -25.21 15.27
C VAL A 23 -40.00 -23.72 15.39
N ASN A 24 -38.75 -23.31 15.66
CA ASN A 24 -38.22 -22.02 15.19
C ASN A 24 -36.71 -21.74 15.38
N ASN A 25 -35.83 -22.74 15.41
CA ASN A 25 -34.37 -22.52 15.32
C ASN A 25 -33.74 -23.09 14.04
N ARG A 26 -34.48 -23.08 12.92
CA ARG A 26 -34.00 -23.63 11.64
C ARG A 26 -33.20 -22.62 10.79
N TRP A 27 -32.95 -21.41 11.26
CA TRP A 27 -32.35 -20.34 10.44
C TRP A 27 -31.07 -19.70 11.03
N ASP A 28 -30.52 -20.21 12.14
CA ASP A 28 -29.30 -19.64 12.76
C ASP A 28 -28.05 -20.52 12.67
N ALA A 29 -28.15 -21.75 12.13
CA ALA A 29 -26.99 -22.62 11.93
C ALA A 29 -26.31 -22.43 10.56
N ASP A 30 -27.08 -22.04 9.54
CA ASP A 30 -26.56 -21.90 8.15
C ASP A 30 -25.69 -20.65 7.95
N ASP A 31 -25.75 -19.65 8.83
CA ASP A 31 -24.95 -18.43 8.70
C ASP A 31 -23.52 -18.59 9.25
N TRP A 32 -23.34 -19.46 10.25
CA TRP A 32 -22.01 -19.74 10.84
C TRP A 32 -21.15 -20.64 9.94
N ASP A 33 -21.78 -21.58 9.23
CA ASP A 33 -21.11 -22.44 8.25
C ASP A 33 -20.75 -21.68 6.95
N ASN A 34 -21.38 -20.53 6.70
CA ASN A 34 -21.11 -19.68 5.54
C ASN A 34 -19.78 -18.91 5.67
N GLU A 35 -19.33 -18.57 6.89
CA GLU A 35 -18.02 -17.95 7.13
C GLU A 35 -16.85 -18.92 6.99
N ASN A 36 -17.07 -20.21 7.29
CA ASN A 36 -16.08 -21.28 7.22
C ASN A 36 -16.12 -22.10 5.91
N SER A 37 -16.95 -21.69 4.94
CA SER A 37 -17.04 -22.32 3.63
C SER A 37 -15.66 -22.39 2.95
N SER A 38 -15.31 -23.56 2.43
CA SER A 38 -14.04 -23.80 1.74
C SER A 38 -13.78 -22.76 0.64
N ALA A 39 -14.82 -22.30 -0.05
CA ALA A 39 -14.73 -21.24 -1.06
C ALA A 39 -14.26 -19.90 -0.48
N ARG A 40 -14.74 -19.49 0.71
CA ARG A 40 -14.28 -18.26 1.38
C ARG A 40 -12.87 -18.40 1.92
N LEU A 41 -12.47 -19.58 2.39
CA LEU A 41 -11.10 -19.86 2.81
C LEU A 41 -10.13 -19.80 1.62
N PHE A 42 -10.49 -20.36 0.47
CA PHE A 42 -9.71 -20.24 -0.77
C PHE A 42 -9.64 -18.79 -1.24
N GLU A 43 -10.75 -18.06 -1.22
CA GLU A 43 -10.78 -16.67 -1.64
C GLU A 43 -9.94 -15.78 -0.71
N ARG A 44 -10.05 -15.94 0.60
CA ARG A 44 -9.21 -15.24 1.59
C ARG A 44 -7.72 -15.55 1.39
N SER A 45 -7.39 -16.82 1.12
CA SER A 45 -6.02 -17.25 0.84
C SER A 45 -5.49 -16.63 -0.45
N ARG A 46 -6.31 -16.56 -1.50
CA ARG A 46 -5.98 -15.94 -2.78
C ARG A 46 -5.79 -14.44 -2.65
N ILE A 47 -6.68 -13.75 -1.94
CA ILE A 47 -6.57 -12.32 -1.64
C ILE A 47 -5.28 -12.03 -0.88
N LYS A 48 -4.97 -12.85 0.15
CA LYS A 48 -3.73 -12.72 0.91
C LYS A 48 -2.50 -12.90 0.02
N ALA A 49 -2.47 -13.95 -0.82
CA ALA A 49 -1.34 -14.17 -1.71
C ALA A 49 -1.11 -13.01 -2.68
N LEU A 50 -2.17 -12.44 -3.25
CA LEU A 50 -2.09 -11.26 -4.12
C LEU A 50 -1.65 -10.00 -3.36
N ALA A 51 -2.06 -9.85 -2.10
CA ALA A 51 -1.61 -8.75 -1.25
C ALA A 51 -0.12 -8.90 -0.92
N ASP A 52 0.33 -10.10 -0.56
CA ASP A 52 1.73 -10.40 -0.23
C ASP A 52 2.65 -10.19 -1.47
N GLU A 53 2.21 -10.58 -2.67
CA GLU A 53 2.94 -10.33 -3.91
C GLU A 53 3.09 -8.81 -4.18
N ARG A 54 1.99 -8.05 -4.03
CA ARG A 54 2.03 -6.60 -4.15
C ARG A 54 2.92 -5.95 -3.10
N GLU A 55 2.87 -6.42 -1.86
CA GLU A 55 3.72 -5.95 -0.77
C GLU A 55 5.20 -6.20 -1.10
N ALA A 56 5.55 -7.40 -1.58
CA ALA A 56 6.92 -7.72 -1.97
C ALA A 56 7.45 -6.82 -3.10
N VAL A 57 6.62 -6.56 -4.11
CA VAL A 57 6.96 -5.64 -5.22
C VAL A 57 7.11 -4.20 -4.71
N GLN A 58 6.23 -3.74 -3.82
CA GLN A 58 6.34 -2.42 -3.19
C GLN A 58 7.62 -2.31 -2.36
N LYS A 59 7.89 -3.27 -1.48
CA LYS A 59 9.13 -3.33 -0.67
C LYS A 59 10.35 -3.23 -1.56
N LYS A 60 10.41 -4.02 -2.65
CA LYS A 60 11.54 -4.00 -3.59
C LYS A 60 11.70 -2.63 -4.26
N THR A 61 10.61 -2.03 -4.72
CA THR A 61 10.60 -0.72 -5.37
C THR A 61 11.04 0.38 -4.40
N PHE A 62 10.47 0.42 -3.20
CA PHE A 62 10.82 1.39 -2.17
C PHE A 62 12.25 1.22 -1.67
N THR A 63 12.75 -0.02 -1.54
CA THR A 63 14.15 -0.26 -1.19
C THR A 63 15.10 0.29 -2.26
N LYS A 64 14.79 0.11 -3.54
CA LYS A 64 15.57 0.70 -4.64
C LYS A 64 15.52 2.22 -4.61
N TRP A 65 14.32 2.79 -4.39
CA TRP A 65 14.13 4.23 -4.31
C TRP A 65 14.88 4.86 -3.12
N VAL A 66 14.83 4.26 -1.94
CA VAL A 66 15.63 4.73 -0.79
C VAL A 66 17.12 4.67 -1.12
N ASN A 67 17.58 3.56 -1.72
CA ASN A 67 18.99 3.40 -2.10
C ASN A 67 19.46 4.37 -3.20
N SER A 68 18.59 4.81 -4.11
CA SER A 68 18.97 5.83 -5.11
C SER A 68 19.28 7.17 -4.47
N HIS A 69 18.72 7.47 -3.30
CA HIS A 69 19.02 8.67 -2.52
C HIS A 69 20.19 8.45 -1.56
N LEU A 70 20.17 7.37 -0.77
CA LEU A 70 21.21 7.08 0.22
C LEU A 70 22.60 6.86 -0.41
N SER A 71 22.67 6.37 -1.65
CA SER A 71 23.95 6.20 -2.36
C SER A 71 24.71 7.51 -2.55
N ARG A 72 24.01 8.66 -2.61
CA ARG A 72 24.61 10.01 -2.67
C ARG A 72 25.43 10.37 -1.43
N VAL A 73 25.16 9.70 -0.30
CA VAL A 73 25.89 9.84 0.97
C VAL A 73 26.59 8.54 1.36
N SER A 74 26.90 7.69 0.37
CA SER A 74 27.58 6.40 0.52
C SER A 74 26.92 5.46 1.55
N CYS A 75 25.60 5.54 1.68
CA CYS A 75 24.80 4.68 2.54
C CYS A 75 23.92 3.75 1.70
N ARG A 76 23.57 2.59 2.24
CA ARG A 76 22.70 1.63 1.59
C ARG A 76 21.93 0.81 2.62
N ILE A 77 20.70 0.45 2.27
CA ILE A 77 19.88 -0.52 3.00
C ILE A 77 19.73 -1.81 2.18
N THR A 78 19.66 -2.92 2.90
CA THR A 78 19.44 -4.27 2.39
C THR A 78 18.01 -4.74 2.63
N ASP A 79 17.50 -4.56 3.84
CA ASP A 79 16.11 -4.84 4.20
C ASP A 79 15.44 -3.59 4.76
N LEU A 80 14.47 -3.07 4.02
CA LEU A 80 13.68 -1.91 4.39
C LEU A 80 13.09 -2.00 5.80
N TYR A 81 12.65 -3.19 6.24
CA TYR A 81 11.96 -3.35 7.52
C TYR A 81 12.92 -3.45 8.70
N MET A 82 14.17 -3.84 8.48
CA MET A 82 15.17 -3.98 9.54
C MET A 82 16.06 -2.75 9.62
N ASP A 83 16.52 -2.24 8.48
CA ASP A 83 17.54 -1.19 8.41
C ASP A 83 16.99 0.21 8.72
N LEU A 84 15.66 0.38 8.77
CA LEU A 84 15.01 1.62 9.16
C LEU A 84 14.66 1.69 10.66
N ARG A 85 14.72 0.56 11.38
CA ARG A 85 14.25 0.45 12.77
C ARG A 85 15.02 1.31 13.76
N ASP A 86 16.29 1.60 13.49
CA ASP A 86 17.13 2.43 14.35
C ASP A 86 16.94 3.94 14.14
N GLY A 87 16.14 4.32 13.14
CA GLY A 87 15.83 5.69 12.73
C GLY A 87 16.96 6.43 12.03
N ARG A 88 18.18 5.89 11.97
CA ARG A 88 19.35 6.61 11.45
C ARG A 88 19.30 6.75 9.94
N MET A 89 18.92 5.68 9.23
CA MET A 89 18.76 5.72 7.78
C MET A 89 17.58 6.60 7.37
N LEU A 90 16.52 6.67 8.17
CA LEU A 90 15.39 7.59 7.96
C LEU A 90 15.83 9.04 8.05
N ILE A 91 16.57 9.42 9.10
CA ILE A 91 17.11 10.78 9.24
C ILE A 91 17.97 11.14 8.03
N LYS A 92 18.93 10.27 7.66
CA LYS A 92 19.80 10.52 6.50
C LYS A 92 19.03 10.66 5.19
N LEU A 93 18.02 9.82 4.98
CA LEU A 93 17.16 9.89 3.81
C LEU A 93 16.47 11.25 3.73
N LEU A 94 15.88 11.71 4.85
CA LEU A 94 15.20 13.01 4.92
C LEU A 94 16.17 14.17 4.69
N GLU A 95 17.38 14.13 5.24
CA GLU A 95 18.43 15.14 4.97
C GLU A 95 18.76 15.23 3.47
N VAL A 96 18.87 14.08 2.79
CA VAL A 96 19.19 14.03 1.35
C VAL A 96 18.02 14.52 0.48
N LEU A 97 16.78 14.28 0.91
CA LEU A 97 15.57 14.68 0.19
C LEU A 97 15.27 16.16 0.37
N SER A 98 15.31 16.67 1.59
CA SER A 98 15.03 18.09 1.87
C SER A 98 16.21 19.00 1.54
N GLY A 99 17.44 18.48 1.56
CA GLY A 99 18.65 19.29 1.50
C GLY A 99 18.95 20.05 2.80
N GLU A 100 18.15 19.83 3.85
CA GLU A 100 18.29 20.46 5.16
C GLU A 100 19.01 19.54 6.15
N ARG A 101 19.62 20.13 7.17
CA ARG A 101 20.27 19.38 8.25
C ARG A 101 19.27 19.04 9.34
N LEU A 102 19.05 17.74 9.55
CA LEU A 102 18.21 17.26 10.65
C LEU A 102 19.02 17.14 11.95
N PRO A 103 18.35 17.11 13.11
CA PRO A 103 19.02 16.83 14.38
C PRO A 103 19.82 15.53 14.34
N LYS A 104 21.05 15.57 14.84
CA LYS A 104 21.93 14.39 14.82
C LYS A 104 21.26 13.20 15.53
N PRO A 105 21.39 11.98 14.97
CA PRO A 105 20.85 10.79 15.60
C PRO A 105 21.50 10.57 16.96
N THR A 106 20.67 10.23 17.94
CA THR A 106 21.08 9.78 19.27
C THR A 106 21.94 8.53 19.14
N LYS A 107 23.11 8.56 19.77
CA LYS A 107 24.03 7.43 19.82
C LYS A 107 23.52 6.42 20.84
N GLY A 108 23.59 5.14 20.47
CA GLY A 108 23.13 4.04 21.29
C GLY A 108 22.45 2.97 20.46
N ARG A 109 22.20 1.80 21.07
CA ARG A 109 21.51 0.65 20.46
C ARG A 109 20.27 0.20 21.22
N MET A 110 20.05 0.72 22.43
CA MET A 110 18.83 0.43 23.20
C MET A 110 17.59 0.99 22.49
N ARG A 111 16.43 0.34 22.69
CA ARG A 111 15.15 0.70 22.06
C ARG A 111 14.79 2.18 22.22
N ILE A 112 15.06 2.77 23.40
CA ILE A 112 14.80 4.20 23.64
C ILE A 112 15.56 5.13 22.68
N HIS A 113 16.80 4.78 22.32
CA HIS A 113 17.56 5.57 21.34
C HIS A 113 16.99 5.44 19.92
N CYS A 114 16.49 4.25 19.57
CA CYS A 114 15.85 4.01 18.27
C CYS A 114 14.55 4.80 18.17
N LEU A 115 13.71 4.76 19.23
CA LEU A 115 12.46 5.54 19.31
C LEU A 115 12.74 7.03 19.12
N GLU A 116 13.69 7.57 19.88
CA GLU A 116 14.11 8.98 19.78
C GLU A 116 14.57 9.35 18.35
N ASN A 117 15.34 8.49 17.68
CA ASN A 117 15.79 8.74 16.32
C ASN A 117 14.64 8.74 15.31
N VAL A 118 13.72 7.79 15.44
CA VAL A 118 12.53 7.75 14.58
C VAL A 118 11.63 8.94 14.87
N ASP A 119 11.43 9.32 16.13
CA ASP A 119 10.61 10.47 16.51
C ASP A 119 11.16 11.77 15.93
N LYS A 120 12.48 11.97 15.91
CA LYS A 120 13.10 13.11 15.20
C LYS A 120 12.73 13.15 13.71
N ALA A 121 12.74 11.99 13.05
CA ALA A 121 12.37 11.89 11.63
C ALA A 121 10.87 12.16 11.42
N LEU A 122 9.99 11.61 12.26
CA LEU A 122 8.55 11.83 12.19
C LEU A 122 8.17 13.28 12.51
N GLN A 123 8.86 13.90 13.47
CA GLN A 123 8.68 15.30 13.84
C GLN A 123 9.02 16.23 12.66
N PHE A 124 10.15 15.98 11.99
CA PHE A 124 10.52 16.71 10.77
C PHE A 124 9.43 16.57 9.69
N LEU A 125 8.87 15.38 9.50
CA LEU A 125 7.79 15.17 8.52
C LEU A 125 6.52 15.96 8.90
N LYS A 126 6.14 16.01 10.17
CA LYS A 126 5.02 16.84 10.65
C LYS A 126 5.25 18.32 10.36
N GLU A 127 6.48 18.81 10.55
CA GLU A 127 6.88 20.19 10.22
C GLU A 127 6.78 20.48 8.71
N GLN A 128 7.08 19.49 7.87
CA GLN A 128 6.88 19.55 6.42
C GLN A 128 5.41 19.39 5.98
N ARG A 129 4.46 19.51 6.92
CA ARG A 129 3.00 19.37 6.75
C ARG A 129 2.56 18.02 6.21
N VAL A 130 3.27 16.96 6.59
CA VAL A 130 2.87 15.58 6.27
C VAL A 130 1.90 15.07 7.33
N HIS A 131 0.75 14.58 6.88
CA HIS A 131 -0.24 13.95 7.76
C HIS A 131 0.15 12.50 8.07
N LEU A 132 0.68 12.27 9.27
CA LEU A 132 1.05 10.96 9.78
C LEU A 132 -0.03 10.43 10.75
N GLU A 133 -1.24 10.22 10.23
CA GLU A 133 -2.34 9.67 11.02
C GLU A 133 -2.06 8.20 11.38
N ASN A 134 -2.22 7.85 12.66
CA ASN A 134 -2.05 6.48 13.17
C ASN A 134 -0.64 5.89 13.00
N MET A 135 0.41 6.72 13.05
CA MET A 135 1.80 6.27 12.98
C MET A 135 2.64 6.84 14.13
N GLY A 136 3.22 5.94 14.94
CA GLY A 136 4.18 6.28 15.98
C GLY A 136 5.59 5.77 15.69
N SER A 137 6.57 6.25 16.45
CA SER A 137 7.96 5.76 16.34
C SER A 137 8.08 4.27 16.66
N HIS A 138 7.32 3.79 17.64
CA HIS A 138 7.30 2.38 18.03
C HIS A 138 6.91 1.44 16.89
N ASP A 139 6.00 1.84 15.99
CA ASP A 139 5.60 1.04 14.84
C ASP A 139 6.77 0.71 13.91
N ILE A 140 7.65 1.70 13.70
CA ILE A 140 8.85 1.54 12.87
C ILE A 140 9.92 0.78 13.64
N VAL A 141 10.16 1.14 14.91
CA VAL A 141 11.18 0.50 15.75
C VAL A 141 10.86 -0.97 15.99
N ASP A 142 9.59 -1.36 16.07
CA ASP A 142 9.17 -2.75 16.28
C ASP A 142 9.04 -3.53 14.95
N GLY A 143 9.12 -2.84 13.81
CA GLY A 143 9.19 -3.46 12.49
C GLY A 143 7.83 -3.78 11.85
N ASN A 144 6.81 -2.95 12.08
CA ASN A 144 5.51 -3.11 11.43
C ASN A 144 5.64 -2.87 9.92
N HIS A 145 5.56 -3.93 9.11
CA HIS A 145 5.78 -3.87 7.66
C HIS A 145 4.82 -2.88 6.96
N ARG A 146 3.53 -2.96 7.28
CA ARG A 146 2.50 -2.12 6.67
C ARG A 146 2.75 -0.64 6.94
N LEU A 147 3.05 -0.29 8.19
CA LEU A 147 3.29 1.10 8.58
C LEU A 147 4.66 1.60 8.06
N THR A 148 5.67 0.74 7.98
CA THR A 148 6.96 1.07 7.38
C THR A 148 6.82 1.39 5.88
N LEU A 149 6.09 0.57 5.13
CA LEU A 149 5.78 0.86 3.73
C LEU A 149 4.94 2.14 3.59
N GLY A 150 3.94 2.32 4.46
CA GLY A 150 3.12 3.53 4.51
C GLY A 150 3.97 4.78 4.73
N LEU A 151 4.94 4.73 5.65
CA LEU A 151 5.84 5.85 5.92
C LEU A 151 6.67 6.22 4.69
N ILE A 152 7.32 5.24 4.07
CA ILE A 152 8.16 5.49 2.89
C ILE A 152 7.31 5.99 1.72
N TRP A 153 6.11 5.44 1.53
CA TRP A 153 5.17 5.94 0.52
C TRP A 153 4.80 7.40 0.75
N THR A 154 4.47 7.77 1.99
CA THR A 154 4.16 9.16 2.35
C THR A 154 5.34 10.10 2.09
N ILE A 155 6.57 9.67 2.39
CA ILE A 155 7.79 10.43 2.07
C ILE A 155 7.95 10.61 0.56
N ILE A 156 7.78 9.54 -0.23
CA ILE A 156 7.84 9.59 -1.71
C ILE A 156 6.81 10.60 -2.23
N LEU A 157 5.56 10.49 -1.77
CA LEU A 157 4.48 11.38 -2.18
C LEU A 157 4.84 12.83 -1.90
N ARG A 158 5.31 13.15 -0.69
CA ARG A 158 5.61 14.53 -0.27
C ARG A 158 6.77 15.17 -1.02
N PHE A 159 7.86 14.43 -1.24
CA PHE A 159 9.12 14.99 -1.76
C PHE A 159 9.33 14.79 -3.26
N GLN A 160 8.56 13.93 -3.93
CA GLN A 160 8.71 13.70 -5.38
C GLN A 160 7.45 13.93 -6.19
N ILE A 161 6.27 13.72 -5.62
CA ILE A 161 5.03 13.72 -6.40
C ILE A 161 4.21 14.97 -6.14
N GLN A 162 4.09 15.43 -4.88
CA GLN A 162 3.16 16.50 -4.50
C GLN A 162 3.41 17.84 -5.21
N ASP A 163 4.64 18.14 -5.61
CA ASP A 163 4.99 19.39 -6.31
C ASP A 163 4.80 19.32 -7.83
N ILE A 164 4.29 18.20 -8.37
CA ILE A 164 3.98 18.06 -9.80
C ILE A 164 2.73 18.88 -10.13
N SER A 165 2.91 19.91 -10.96
CA SER A 165 1.84 20.68 -11.57
C SER A 165 2.00 20.69 -13.10
N VAL A 166 0.87 20.69 -13.81
CA VAL A 166 0.83 20.81 -15.27
C VAL A 166 0.01 22.04 -15.59
N GLU A 167 0.63 22.99 -16.29
CA GLU A 167 -0.05 24.19 -16.76
C GLU A 167 -1.00 23.83 -17.91
N THR A 168 -2.30 24.09 -17.72
CA THR A 168 -3.32 24.01 -18.77
C THR A 168 -4.01 25.36 -18.88
N GLU A 169 -4.39 25.73 -20.11
CA GLU A 169 -5.03 27.03 -20.41
C GLU A 169 -6.32 27.26 -19.58
N ASP A 170 -7.03 26.19 -19.22
CA ASP A 170 -8.22 26.21 -18.36
C ASP A 170 -7.89 25.96 -16.88
N ASN A 171 -7.18 26.89 -16.26
CA ASN A 171 -6.63 26.73 -14.91
C ASN A 171 -7.65 26.91 -13.75
N LYS A 172 -8.81 26.23 -13.82
CA LYS A 172 -9.92 26.41 -12.84
C LYS A 172 -9.91 25.45 -11.65
N GLU A 173 -9.16 24.35 -11.67
CA GLU A 173 -9.09 23.42 -10.54
C GLU A 173 -7.66 22.96 -10.26
N LYS A 174 -7.24 22.99 -8.99
CA LYS A 174 -6.00 22.36 -8.52
C LYS A 174 -6.15 20.84 -8.66
N LYS A 175 -5.77 20.29 -9.81
CA LYS A 175 -5.67 18.84 -10.01
C LYS A 175 -4.72 18.24 -8.98
N SER A 176 -5.05 17.06 -8.44
CA SER A 176 -4.11 16.31 -7.60
C SER A 176 -2.82 16.08 -8.38
N ALA A 177 -1.67 16.03 -7.71
CA ALA A 177 -0.39 15.70 -8.34
C ALA A 177 -0.44 14.39 -9.15
N LYS A 178 -1.25 13.43 -8.70
CA LYS A 178 -1.52 12.19 -9.44
C LYS A 178 -2.19 12.45 -10.78
N ASP A 179 -3.21 13.30 -10.80
CA ASP A 179 -3.98 13.63 -12.00
C ASP A 179 -3.19 14.52 -12.95
N ALA A 180 -2.38 15.43 -12.39
CA ALA A 180 -1.41 16.21 -13.14
C ALA A 180 -0.38 15.30 -13.84
N LEU A 181 0.20 14.33 -13.12
CA LEU A 181 1.13 13.35 -13.71
C LEU A 181 0.44 12.49 -14.77
N LEU A 182 -0.81 12.06 -14.53
CA LEU A 182 -1.56 11.26 -15.50
C LEU A 182 -1.80 12.05 -16.79
N LEU A 183 -2.22 13.31 -16.67
CA LEU A 183 -2.42 14.22 -17.78
C LEU A 183 -1.11 14.46 -18.53
N TRP A 184 -0.01 14.68 -17.83
CA TRP A 184 1.31 14.83 -18.45
C TRP A 184 1.68 13.60 -19.29
N CYS A 185 1.48 12.38 -18.76
CA CYS A 185 1.73 11.16 -19.51
C CYS A 185 0.88 11.12 -20.79
N GLN A 186 -0.43 11.40 -20.68
CA GLN A 186 -1.34 11.43 -21.82
C GLN A 186 -0.91 12.45 -22.89
N MET A 187 -0.57 13.67 -22.48
CA MET A 187 -0.11 14.73 -23.40
C MET A 187 1.19 14.34 -24.11
N LYS A 188 2.14 13.74 -23.39
CA LYS A 188 3.44 13.35 -23.98
C LYS A 188 3.33 12.17 -24.93
N THR A 189 2.43 11.22 -24.65
CA THR A 189 2.20 10.07 -25.52
C THR A 189 1.08 10.26 -26.54
N ALA A 190 0.50 11.45 -26.65
CA ALA A 190 -0.52 11.75 -27.65
C ALA A 190 0.03 11.50 -29.06
N GLY A 191 -0.72 10.75 -29.87
CA GLY A 191 -0.35 10.38 -31.24
C GLY A 191 0.48 9.10 -31.37
N TYR A 192 0.93 8.47 -30.27
CA TYR A 192 1.61 7.17 -30.37
C TYR A 192 0.61 6.04 -30.60
N PRO A 193 0.84 5.16 -31.60
CA PRO A 193 -0.03 4.04 -31.85
C PRO A 193 0.04 3.05 -30.69
N ASN A 194 -1.11 2.45 -30.35
CA ASN A 194 -1.25 1.45 -29.29
C ASN A 194 -0.92 1.94 -27.87
N VAL A 195 -0.83 3.25 -27.63
CA VAL A 195 -0.61 3.82 -26.29
C VAL A 195 -1.87 4.56 -25.84
N ASN A 196 -2.48 4.08 -24.76
CA ASN A 196 -3.65 4.73 -24.15
C ASN A 196 -3.58 4.66 -22.62
N ILE A 197 -3.26 5.81 -22.00
CA ILE A 197 -2.96 5.89 -20.57
C ILE A 197 -4.16 6.45 -19.82
N HIS A 198 -4.79 5.61 -18.99
CA HIS A 198 -5.96 5.98 -18.16
C HIS A 198 -5.71 5.80 -16.66
N ASN A 199 -4.65 5.07 -16.29
CA ASN A 199 -4.30 4.79 -14.90
C ASN A 199 -2.80 4.46 -14.76
N PHE A 200 -2.32 4.28 -13.53
CA PHE A 200 -0.94 3.87 -13.22
C PHE A 200 -0.78 2.37 -12.97
N THR A 201 -1.68 1.54 -13.51
CA THR A 201 -1.65 0.09 -13.33
C THR A 201 -1.74 -0.63 -14.68
N THR A 202 -2.95 -0.88 -15.19
CA THR A 202 -3.18 -1.69 -16.40
C THR A 202 -2.71 -1.03 -17.68
N SER A 203 -2.75 0.31 -17.76
CA SER A 203 -2.30 1.06 -18.95
C SER A 203 -0.80 0.93 -19.26
N TRP A 204 0.00 0.45 -18.31
CA TRP A 204 1.46 0.35 -18.44
C TRP A 204 1.94 -1.08 -18.62
N ARG A 205 1.03 -2.06 -18.55
CA ARG A 205 1.34 -3.49 -18.46
C ARG A 205 2.01 -4.05 -19.72
N ASP A 206 1.73 -3.48 -20.88
CA ASP A 206 2.29 -3.90 -22.16
C ASP A 206 3.64 -3.24 -22.50
N GLY A 207 4.12 -2.32 -21.65
CA GLY A 207 5.37 -1.59 -21.83
C GLY A 207 5.36 -0.51 -22.92
N MET A 208 4.29 -0.35 -23.70
CA MET A 208 4.25 0.61 -24.82
C MET A 208 4.31 2.05 -24.31
N ALA A 209 3.61 2.35 -23.22
CA ALA A 209 3.58 3.68 -22.61
C ALA A 209 4.97 4.14 -22.14
N PHE A 210 5.79 3.26 -21.56
CA PHE A 210 7.16 3.60 -21.13
C PHE A 210 8.04 3.95 -22.32
N ASN A 211 8.06 3.09 -23.34
CA ASN A 211 8.84 3.32 -24.56
C ASN A 211 8.41 4.60 -25.29
N ALA A 212 7.12 4.91 -25.32
CA ALA A 212 6.60 6.12 -25.95
C ALA A 212 7.07 7.39 -25.23
N LEU A 213 7.08 7.39 -23.91
CA LEU A 213 7.60 8.51 -23.12
C LEU A 213 9.10 8.73 -23.35
N ILE A 214 9.88 7.64 -23.40
CA ILE A 214 11.32 7.73 -23.69
C ILE A 214 11.53 8.24 -25.11
N HIS A 215 10.90 7.62 -26.12
CA HIS A 215 11.01 8.03 -27.52
C HIS A 215 10.60 9.50 -27.72
N LYS A 216 9.58 10.00 -27.02
CA LYS A 216 9.15 11.40 -27.11
C LYS A 216 10.23 12.39 -26.68
N HIS A 217 11.07 12.03 -25.71
CA HIS A 217 12.14 12.91 -25.20
C HIS A 217 13.51 12.61 -25.82
N ARG A 218 13.74 11.36 -26.23
CA ARG A 218 14.97 10.83 -26.82
C ARG A 218 14.64 9.82 -27.92
N PRO A 219 14.27 10.30 -29.13
CA PRO A 219 13.89 9.42 -30.24
C PRO A 219 15.03 8.49 -30.67
N ASP A 220 16.28 8.90 -30.45
CA ASP A 220 17.49 8.17 -30.82
C ASP A 220 17.70 6.86 -30.04
N LEU A 221 17.05 6.70 -28.89
CA LEU A 221 17.25 5.54 -28.01
C LEU A 221 16.27 4.39 -28.29
N ILE A 222 15.13 4.65 -28.95
CA ILE A 222 14.04 3.70 -29.07
C ILE A 222 13.57 3.63 -30.52
N ASP A 223 13.61 2.45 -31.12
CA ASP A 223 12.96 2.20 -32.40
C ASP A 223 11.50 1.79 -32.16
N PHE A 224 10.62 2.80 -32.04
CA PHE A 224 9.25 2.57 -31.61
C PHE A 224 8.43 1.76 -32.62
N ASP A 225 8.71 1.89 -33.92
CA ASP A 225 7.97 1.21 -34.99
C ASP A 225 8.16 -0.32 -34.97
N LYS A 226 9.26 -0.79 -34.38
CA LYS A 226 9.51 -2.24 -34.19
C LYS A 226 8.78 -2.82 -32.99
N LEU A 227 8.24 -1.99 -32.09
CA LEU A 227 7.58 -2.46 -30.87
C LEU A 227 6.17 -2.98 -31.16
N LYS A 228 5.80 -4.07 -30.50
CA LYS A 228 4.47 -4.68 -30.61
C LYS A 228 3.87 -4.85 -29.23
N LYS A 229 2.59 -4.49 -29.09
CA LYS A 229 1.83 -4.61 -27.84
C LYS A 229 1.83 -6.04 -27.26
N SER A 230 1.87 -7.06 -28.13
CA SER A 230 1.90 -8.46 -27.72
C SER A 230 3.18 -8.86 -26.98
N ASN A 231 4.29 -8.15 -27.19
CA ASN A 231 5.59 -8.47 -26.60
C ASN A 231 5.85 -7.69 -25.30
N ALA A 232 4.92 -7.77 -24.36
CA ALA A 232 4.92 -6.96 -23.14
C ALA A 232 6.22 -7.08 -22.33
N HIS A 233 6.77 -8.29 -22.19
CA HIS A 233 7.98 -8.52 -21.41
C HIS A 233 9.20 -7.82 -22.02
N TYR A 234 9.38 -7.95 -23.34
CA TYR A 234 10.44 -7.26 -24.07
C TYR A 234 10.28 -5.74 -23.96
N ASN A 235 9.06 -5.22 -24.18
CA ASN A 235 8.82 -3.78 -24.14
C ASN A 235 9.16 -3.19 -22.76
N LEU A 236 8.81 -3.90 -21.68
CA LEU A 236 9.13 -3.48 -20.30
C LEU A 236 10.62 -3.57 -19.96
N GLN A 237 11.37 -4.47 -20.59
CA GLN A 237 12.81 -4.60 -20.40
C GLN A 237 13.60 -3.61 -21.27
N ASN A 238 13.04 -3.22 -22.43
CA ASN A 238 13.64 -2.29 -23.36
C ASN A 238 13.60 -0.84 -22.86
N ALA A 239 12.56 -0.48 -22.11
CA ALA A 239 12.40 0.84 -21.49
C ALA A 239 13.21 0.98 -20.20
#